data_AF-A0A1R2CC08-F1
#
_entry.id   AF-A0A1R2CC08-F1
#
_cell.length_a   1.000
_cell.length_b   1.000
_cell.length_c   1.000
_cell.angle_alpha   90.00
_cell.angle_beta   90.00
_cell.angle_gamma   90.00
#
_symmetry.space_group_name_H-M   'P 1'
#
loop_
_entity.id
_entity.type
_entity.pdbx_description
1 polymer ?
#
loop_
_entity_poly.entity_id
_entity_poly.type
_entity_poly.pdbx_seq_one_letter_code
_entity_poly.pdbx_strand_id
1 'polypeptide(L)'
;METDEKWVYTPWGYAMFLYQDSLKATVKLHWGGLGYLNPSSLTSSIHFSIKLFSASRDTLEYQWEITQDFSLLYSLIQKQFSLTPKTELSIYYIKGKLIKILPSDCPLNLKLKNNIKFLGIIKTSITSDDAKNSQNLEAFRL
;
A
#
# COMPACT_ATOMS: atom_id res chain seq x y z
N MET A 1 -4.39 26.63 17.33
CA MET A 1 -3.83 26.62 15.97
C MET A 1 -3.26 25.24 15.76
N GLU A 2 -4.06 24.34 15.20
CA GLU A 2 -3.52 23.10 14.65
C GLU A 2 -2.65 23.52 13.46
N THR A 3 -1.33 23.42 13.61
CA THR A 3 -0.44 23.48 12.46
C THR A 3 -0.74 22.24 11.64
N ASP A 4 -1.49 22.38 10.55
CA ASP A 4 -1.67 21.32 9.55
C ASP A 4 -0.28 20.92 9.03
N GLU A 5 0.29 19.89 9.65
CA GLU A 5 1.59 19.35 9.26
C GLU A 5 1.46 18.73 7.88
N LYS A 6 1.89 19.48 6.86
CA LYS A 6 1.86 19.01 5.48
C LYS A 6 3.05 18.10 5.23
N TRP A 7 2.81 16.80 5.16
CA TRP A 7 3.82 15.82 4.78
C TRP A 7 3.99 15.74 3.26
N VAL A 8 5.21 15.50 2.81
CA VAL A 8 5.58 15.27 1.41
C VAL A 8 6.60 14.14 1.29
N TYR A 9 6.58 13.46 0.16
CA TYR A 9 7.63 12.55 -0.26
C TYR A 9 8.60 13.29 -1.18
N THR A 10 9.89 13.06 -0.95
CA THR A 10 11.00 13.70 -1.65
C THR A 10 11.96 12.64 -2.20
N PRO A 11 12.93 13.01 -3.07
CA PRO A 11 13.99 12.09 -3.48
C PRO A 11 14.79 11.49 -2.30
N TRP A 12 14.78 12.15 -1.14
CA TRP A 12 15.46 11.71 0.07
C TRP A 12 14.53 11.00 1.09
N GLY A 13 13.28 10.76 0.71
CA GLY A 13 12.24 10.15 1.54
C GLY A 13 11.25 11.16 2.10
N TYR A 14 10.56 10.78 3.18
CA TYR A 14 9.53 11.63 3.78
C TYR A 14 10.10 12.87 4.46
N ALA A 15 9.39 13.98 4.28
CA ALA A 15 9.71 15.26 4.85
C ALA A 15 8.43 16.02 5.21
N MET A 16 8.50 16.87 6.22
CA MET A 16 7.49 17.86 6.51
C MET A 16 7.78 19.11 5.67
N PHE A 17 6.78 19.57 4.94
CA PHE A 17 6.86 20.78 4.14
C PHE A 17 6.84 22.00 5.07
N LEU A 18 7.80 22.92 4.90
CA LEU A 18 7.88 24.13 5.70
C LEU A 18 7.46 25.37 4.90
N TYR A 19 8.03 25.52 3.71
CA TYR A 19 7.88 26.72 2.90
C TYR A 19 8.22 26.45 1.44
N GLN A 20 7.62 27.21 0.52
CA GLN A 20 7.95 27.18 -0.91
C GLN A 20 7.91 28.58 -1.50
N ASP A 21 8.88 28.87 -2.35
CA ASP A 21 8.84 29.96 -3.33
C ASP A 21 8.88 29.38 -4.76
N SER A 22 8.98 30.24 -5.78
CA SER A 22 8.98 29.83 -7.19
C SER A 22 10.20 29.00 -7.60
N LEU A 23 11.29 29.02 -6.84
CA LEU A 23 12.58 28.41 -7.20
C LEU A 23 12.99 27.28 -6.25
N LYS A 24 12.53 27.31 -5.00
CA LYS A 24 12.89 26.33 -3.96
C LYS A 24 11.72 26.02 -3.04
N ALA A 25 11.72 24.79 -2.56
CA ALA A 25 10.93 24.35 -1.43
C ALA A 25 11.87 23.94 -0.30
N THR A 26 11.56 24.42 0.91
CA THR A 26 12.25 24.06 2.15
C THR A 26 11.42 23.01 2.87
N VAL A 27 12.06 21.90 3.22
CA VAL A 27 11.44 20.78 3.92
C VAL A 27 12.27 20.38 5.13
N LYS A 28 11.63 19.83 6.16
CA LYS A 28 12.28 19.16 7.29
C LYS A 28 12.19 17.66 7.09
N LEU A 29 13.32 17.03 6.80
CA LEU A 29 13.41 15.59 6.59
C LEU A 29 13.09 14.85 7.89
N HIS A 30 12.45 13.68 7.77
CA HIS A 30 12.04 12.89 8.93
C HIS A 30 13.20 12.48 9.86
N TRP A 31 14.45 12.49 9.36
CA TRP A 31 15.65 12.20 10.14
C TRP A 31 16.29 13.44 10.79
N GLY A 32 15.68 14.63 10.63
CA GLY A 32 16.03 15.84 11.38
C GLY A 32 16.72 16.95 10.58
N GLY A 33 17.19 16.68 9.36
CA GLY A 33 17.83 17.69 8.50
C GLY A 33 16.86 18.60 7.76
N LEU A 34 17.32 19.81 7.39
CA LEU A 34 16.62 20.66 6.44
C LEU A 34 17.06 20.33 5.00
N GLY A 35 16.09 20.25 4.11
CA GLY A 35 16.31 20.02 2.68
C GLY A 35 15.82 21.20 1.85
N TYR A 36 16.57 21.55 0.82
CA TYR A 36 16.20 22.54 -0.18
C TYR A 36 16.07 21.82 -1.52
N LEU A 37 14.86 21.76 -2.05
CA LEU A 37 14.53 20.96 -3.23
C LEU A 37 13.80 21.83 -4.26
N ASN A 38 13.83 21.40 -5.51
CA ASN A 38 12.94 21.96 -6.52
C ASN A 38 11.49 21.62 -6.13
N PRO A 39 10.56 22.60 -6.12
CA PRO A 39 9.15 22.34 -5.80
C PRO A 39 8.51 21.20 -6.60
N SER A 40 8.91 21.00 -7.86
CA SER A 40 8.39 19.92 -8.72
C SER A 40 8.78 18.52 -8.27
N SER A 41 9.78 18.40 -7.38
CA SER A 41 10.26 17.12 -6.84
C SER A 41 9.48 16.65 -5.60
N LEU A 42 8.55 17.46 -5.11
CA LEU A 42 7.72 17.13 -3.96
C LEU A 42 6.44 16.43 -4.41
N THR A 43 6.15 15.27 -3.85
CA THR A 43 4.90 14.55 -4.13
C THR A 43 4.14 14.30 -2.83
N SER A 44 2.82 14.46 -2.86
CA SER A 44 1.94 14.04 -1.75
C SER A 44 1.52 12.58 -1.86
N SER A 45 1.98 11.88 -2.89
CA SER A 45 1.63 10.48 -3.16
C SER A 45 2.86 9.65 -3.50
N ILE A 46 2.72 8.34 -3.30
CA ILE A 46 3.64 7.32 -3.78
C ILE A 46 2.93 6.39 -4.76
N HIS A 47 3.68 5.85 -5.69
CA HIS A 47 3.27 4.75 -6.54
C HIS A 47 3.69 3.42 -5.91
N PHE A 48 2.85 2.40 -6.02
CA PHE A 48 3.20 1.02 -5.64
C PHE A 48 2.46 0.01 -6.50
N SER A 49 2.96 -1.22 -6.49
CA SER A 49 2.29 -2.36 -7.12
C SER A 49 1.99 -3.48 -6.13
N ILE A 50 0.91 -4.21 -6.36
CA ILE A 50 0.50 -5.38 -5.59
C ILE A 50 0.48 -6.58 -6.52
N LYS A 51 1.36 -7.56 -6.27
CA LYS A 51 1.29 -8.85 -6.93
C LYS A 51 0.34 -9.75 -6.17
N LEU A 52 -0.77 -10.11 -6.80
CA LEU A 52 -1.76 -11.00 -6.21
C LEU A 52 -1.39 -12.46 -6.45
N PHE A 53 -1.47 -13.25 -5.39
CA PHE A 53 -1.39 -14.70 -5.43
C PHE A 53 -2.81 -15.25 -5.47
N SER A 54 -3.33 -15.28 -6.70
CA SER A 54 -4.61 -15.85 -7.11
C SER A 54 -4.37 -16.77 -8.32
N ALA A 55 -5.42 -17.39 -8.84
CA ALA A 55 -5.35 -18.17 -10.08
C ALA A 55 -4.83 -17.35 -11.28
N SER A 56 -5.23 -16.08 -11.38
CA SER A 56 -4.85 -15.16 -12.45
C SER A 56 -3.46 -14.53 -12.29
N ARG A 57 -2.93 -14.49 -11.06
CA ARG A 57 -1.62 -13.87 -10.72
C ARG A 57 -1.47 -12.42 -11.17
N ASP A 58 -2.55 -11.64 -11.06
CA ASP A 58 -2.58 -10.25 -11.50
C ASP A 58 -1.61 -9.36 -10.72
N THR A 59 -1.12 -8.31 -11.38
CA THR A 59 -0.38 -7.22 -10.74
C THR A 59 -1.19 -5.95 -10.86
N LEU A 60 -1.48 -5.33 -9.72
CA LEU A 60 -2.24 -4.09 -9.63
C LEU A 60 -1.29 -2.93 -9.37
N GLU A 61 -1.52 -1.79 -10.00
CA GLU A 61 -0.73 -0.58 -9.82
C GLU A 61 -1.59 0.54 -9.26
N TYR A 62 -1.05 1.27 -8.27
CA TYR A 62 -1.77 2.34 -7.58
C TYR A 62 -0.88 3.54 -7.37
N GLN A 63 -1.49 4.72 -7.41
CA GLN A 63 -0.94 5.95 -6.85
C GLN A 63 -1.77 6.29 -5.60
N TRP A 64 -1.10 6.49 -4.48
CA TRP A 64 -1.74 6.60 -3.17
C TRP A 64 -1.17 7.78 -2.38
N GLU A 65 -2.04 8.55 -1.75
CA GLU A 65 -1.63 9.66 -0.90
C GLU A 65 -0.88 9.15 0.34
N ILE A 66 0.18 9.85 0.74
CA ILE A 66 1.11 9.34 1.76
C ILE A 66 0.52 9.29 3.17
N THR A 67 -0.48 10.12 3.45
CA THR A 67 -1.20 10.20 4.73
C THR A 67 -2.49 9.38 4.73
N GLN A 68 -3.01 9.03 3.56
CA GLN A 68 -4.22 8.24 3.42
C GLN A 68 -3.98 6.79 3.84
N ASP A 69 -4.86 6.25 4.68
CA ASP A 69 -4.82 4.85 5.07
C ASP A 69 -5.19 3.90 3.91
N PHE A 70 -4.97 2.61 4.10
CA PHE A 70 -5.23 1.58 3.08
C PHE A 70 -6.65 1.00 3.12
N SER A 71 -7.58 1.52 3.93
CA SER A 71 -8.94 0.97 4.03
C SER A 71 -9.67 0.95 2.68
N LEU A 72 -9.51 2.02 1.89
CA LEU A 72 -10.04 2.13 0.55
C LEU A 72 -9.34 1.14 -0.41
N LEU A 73 -8.03 0.94 -0.27
CA LEU A 73 -7.27 -0.01 -1.10
C LEU A 73 -7.83 -1.44 -0.95
N TYR A 74 -8.05 -1.87 0.30
CA TYR A 74 -8.66 -3.17 0.59
C TYR A 74 -10.05 -3.29 -0.06
N SER A 75 -10.88 -2.26 0.08
CA SER A 75 -12.22 -2.21 -0.51
C SER A 75 -12.20 -2.26 -2.04
N LEU A 76 -11.23 -1.58 -2.67
CA LEU A 76 -11.06 -1.57 -4.13
C LEU A 76 -10.70 -2.97 -4.66
N ILE A 77 -9.74 -3.64 -4.03
CA ILE A 77 -9.34 -4.99 -4.43
C ILE A 77 -10.50 -5.97 -4.21
N GLN A 78 -11.21 -5.86 -3.09
CA GLN A 78 -12.37 -6.71 -2.82
C GLN A 78 -13.46 -6.58 -3.89
N LYS A 79 -13.75 -5.34 -4.32
CA LYS A 79 -14.72 -5.06 -5.39
C LYS A 79 -14.23 -5.52 -6.76
N GLN A 80 -12.98 -5.24 -7.10
CA GLN A 80 -12.40 -5.57 -8.41
C GLN A 80 -12.39 -7.07 -8.67
N PHE A 81 -12.13 -7.87 -7.64
CA PHE A 81 -12.08 -9.34 -7.75
C PHE A 81 -13.37 -10.03 -7.31
N SER A 82 -14.44 -9.28 -7.04
CA SER A 82 -15.72 -9.80 -6.57
C SER A 82 -15.57 -10.80 -5.41
N LEU A 83 -14.67 -10.51 -4.46
CA LEU A 83 -14.34 -11.46 -3.41
C LEU A 83 -15.54 -11.65 -2.49
N THR A 84 -15.88 -12.91 -2.23
CA THR A 84 -17.00 -13.27 -1.35
C THR A 84 -16.66 -12.95 0.10
N PRO A 85 -17.66 -12.78 0.99
CA PRO A 85 -17.42 -12.55 2.42
C PRO A 85 -16.60 -13.64 3.12
N LYS A 86 -16.54 -14.85 2.55
CA LYS A 86 -15.72 -15.98 3.04
C LYS A 86 -14.24 -15.90 2.63
N THR A 87 -13.87 -14.87 1.87
CA THR A 87 -12.51 -14.69 1.33
C THR A 87 -11.76 -13.64 2.15
N GLU A 88 -10.57 -14.01 2.63
CA GLU A 88 -9.68 -13.09 3.31
C GLU A 88 -8.63 -12.57 2.32
N LEU A 89 -8.51 -11.25 2.21
CA LEU A 89 -7.40 -10.57 1.55
C LEU A 89 -6.35 -10.20 2.61
N SER A 90 -5.11 -10.61 2.40
CA SER A 90 -3.97 -10.17 3.20
C SER A 90 -2.89 -9.57 2.31
N ILE A 91 -2.49 -8.33 2.60
CA ILE A 91 -1.42 -7.63 1.88
C ILE A 91 -0.17 -7.60 2.76
N TYR A 92 0.98 -7.88 2.17
CA TYR A 92 2.27 -7.89 2.84
C TYR A 92 3.31 -7.07 2.08
N TYR A 93 4.25 -6.48 2.81
CA TYR A 93 5.47 -5.92 2.25
C TYR A 93 6.69 -6.63 2.82
N ILE A 94 7.76 -6.71 2.02
CA ILE A 94 8.98 -7.43 2.37
C ILE A 94 10.07 -6.42 2.71
N LYS A 95 10.56 -6.45 3.95
CA LYS A 95 11.67 -5.61 4.42
C LYS A 95 12.56 -6.40 5.38
N GLY A 96 13.31 -7.37 4.84
CA GLY A 96 14.06 -8.37 5.62
C GLY A 96 13.18 -9.39 6.36
N LYS A 97 11.91 -9.07 6.56
CA LYS A 97 10.84 -9.95 7.05
C LYS A 97 9.53 -9.63 6.31
N LEU A 98 8.57 -10.55 6.40
CA LEU A 98 7.21 -10.34 5.90
C LEU A 98 6.44 -9.50 6.92
N ILE A 99 5.88 -8.36 6.49
CA ILE A 99 5.11 -7.46 7.35
C ILE A 99 3.73 -7.29 6.75
N LYS A 100 2.69 -7.63 7.54
CA LYS A 100 1.29 -7.47 7.15
C LYS A 100 0.94 -5.98 7.14
N ILE A 101 0.36 -5.51 6.04
CA ILE A 101 -0.21 -4.17 5.91
C ILE A 101 -1.62 -4.22 6.49
N LEU A 102 -1.92 -3.38 7.47
CA LEU A 102 -3.27 -3.24 8.02
C LEU A 102 -4.06 -2.17 7.25
N PRO A 103 -5.40 -2.24 7.23
CA PRO A 103 -6.23 -1.20 6.61
C PRO A 103 -5.99 0.20 7.20
N SER A 104 -5.64 0.28 8.48
CA SER A 104 -5.34 1.53 9.19
C SER A 104 -3.92 2.06 8.95
N ASP A 105 -3.04 1.28 8.30
CA ASP A 105 -1.72 1.75 7.95
C ASP A 105 -1.79 2.74 6.79
N CYS A 106 -0.83 3.65 6.72
CA CYS A 106 -0.61 4.55 5.58
C CYS A 106 0.86 4.49 5.14
N PRO A 107 1.19 4.97 3.92
CA PRO A 107 2.57 4.99 3.44
C PRO A 107 3.58 5.67 4.37
N LEU A 108 3.19 6.82 4.93
CA LEU A 108 4.04 7.61 5.83
C LEU A 108 4.41 6.83 7.09
N ASN A 109 3.43 6.23 7.78
CA ASN A 109 3.64 5.49 9.03
C ASN A 109 4.56 4.27 8.83
N LEU A 110 4.41 3.59 7.69
CA LEU A 110 5.24 2.44 7.32
C LEU A 110 6.59 2.83 6.69
N LYS A 111 6.82 4.13 6.46
CA LYS A 111 8.01 4.67 5.80
C LYS A 111 8.28 3.95 4.46
N LEU A 112 7.24 3.82 3.65
CA LEU A 112 7.33 3.14 2.36
C LEU A 112 8.15 3.95 1.35
N LYS A 113 8.86 3.26 0.46
CA LYS A 113 9.52 3.93 -0.66
C LYS A 113 8.55 4.04 -1.82
N ASN A 114 8.76 5.06 -2.66
CA ASN A 114 8.09 5.12 -3.94
C ASN A 114 8.45 3.88 -4.79
N ASN A 115 7.51 3.44 -5.63
CA ASN A 115 7.58 2.24 -6.48
C ASN A 115 7.79 0.93 -5.69
N ILE A 116 7.28 0.83 -4.46
CA ILE A 116 7.36 -0.39 -3.66
C ILE A 116 6.45 -1.49 -4.23
N LYS A 117 6.85 -2.75 -4.02
CA LYS A 117 6.08 -3.94 -4.41
C LYS A 117 5.53 -4.63 -3.17
N PHE A 118 4.23 -4.92 -3.21
CA PHE A 118 3.52 -5.69 -2.21
C PHE A 118 3.14 -7.07 -2.73
N LEU A 119 2.88 -7.94 -1.77
CA LEU A 119 2.38 -9.29 -1.94
C LEU A 119 0.95 -9.35 -1.42
N GLY A 120 -0.04 -9.54 -2.29
CA GLY A 120 -1.41 -9.80 -1.88
C GLY A 120 -1.73 -11.29 -1.94
N ILE A 121 -2.31 -11.84 -0.88
CA ILE A 121 -2.73 -13.24 -0.79
C ILE A 121 -4.23 -13.24 -0.58
N ILE A 122 -4.94 -13.97 -1.44
CA ILE A 122 -6.39 -14.15 -1.36
C ILE A 122 -6.62 -15.58 -0.89
N LYS A 123 -7.18 -15.76 0.31
CA LYS A 123 -7.46 -17.06 0.89
C LYS A 123 -8.97 -17.25 1.05
N THR A 124 -9.50 -18.30 0.44
CA THR A 124 -10.89 -18.70 0.60
C THR A 124 -11.01 -19.70 1.75
N SER A 125 -11.82 -19.40 2.75
CA SER A 125 -12.13 -20.37 3.81
C SER A 125 -13.18 -21.35 3.29
N ILE A 126 -12.77 -22.59 3.02
CA ILE A 126 -13.68 -23.68 2.69
C ILE A 126 -14.12 -24.32 4.01
N THR A 127 -15.39 -24.15 4.37
CA THR A 127 -15.99 -24.86 5.51
C THR A 127 -16.31 -26.30 5.10
N SER A 128 -16.08 -27.26 5.99
CA SER A 128 -16.18 -28.71 5.76
C SER A 128 -17.52 -29.20 5.21
N ASP A 129 -18.61 -28.42 5.37
CA ASP A 129 -19.92 -28.73 4.76
C ASP A 129 -19.94 -28.50 3.24
N ASP A 130 -19.10 -27.62 2.69
CA ASP A 130 -18.96 -27.40 1.24
C ASP A 130 -18.13 -28.54 0.58
N ALA A 131 -17.37 -29.31 1.37
CA ALA A 131 -16.60 -30.46 0.89
C ALA A 131 -17.48 -31.67 0.53
N LYS A 132 -18.67 -31.80 1.13
CA LYS A 132 -19.60 -32.90 0.82
C LYS A 132 -20.34 -32.73 -0.50
N ASN A 133 -20.41 -31.50 -1.03
CA ASN A 133 -21.03 -31.19 -2.33
C ASN A 133 -20.01 -31.00 -3.48
N SER A 134 -18.70 -31.07 -3.20
CA SER A 134 -17.66 -30.93 -4.21
C SER A 134 -17.05 -32.29 -4.58
N GLN A 135 -17.84 -33.15 -5.21
CA GLN A 135 -17.31 -34.32 -5.94
C GLN A 135 -16.49 -33.96 -7.20
N ASN A 136 -16.13 -32.68 -7.42
CA ASN A 136 -15.40 -32.22 -8.61
C ASN A 136 -14.22 -31.28 -8.30
N LEU A 137 -13.55 -31.42 -7.16
CA LEU A 137 -12.28 -30.73 -6.88
C LEU A 137 -11.10 -31.71 -6.77
N GLU A 138 -11.00 -32.65 -7.70
CA GLU A 138 -9.69 -33.12 -8.18
C GLU A 138 -9.27 -32.13 -9.29
N ALA A 139 -8.11 -31.47 -9.32
CA ALA A 139 -6.82 -31.76 -8.74
C ALA A 139 -6.02 -30.46 -8.52
N PHE A 140 -5.58 -30.22 -7.28
CA PHE A 140 -4.35 -29.48 -7.01
C PHE A 140 -3.33 -30.50 -6.50
N ARG A 141 -2.48 -31.01 -7.39
CA ARG A 141 -1.22 -31.65 -7.01
C ARG A 141 -0.08 -30.67 -7.33
N LEU A 142 0.77 -30.48 -6.31
CA LEU A 142 2.07 -29.81 -6.36
C LEU A 142 2.98 -30.41 -7.44
#